data_AF-A0A1V9INN2-F1
#
_entry.id   AF-A0A1V9INN2-F1
#
_cell.length_a   1.000
_cell.length_b   1.000
_cell.length_c   1.000
_cell.angle_alpha   90.00
_cell.angle_beta   90.00
_cell.angle_gamma   90.00
#
_symmetry.space_group_name_H-M   'P 1'
#
loop_
_entity.id
_entity.type
_entity.pdbx_description
1 polymer ?
#
loop_
_entity_poly.entity_id
_entity_poly.type
_entity_poly.pdbx_seq_one_letter_code
_entity_poly.pdbx_strand_id
1 'polypeptide(L)' 'MARCTYDRAVYIASVYKKAIENAEYEINKDYNDMDLENNTIKQSIEEIVNEMLKECNNFCNEISSYTFR' A
#
# COMPACT_ATOMS: atom_id res chain seq x y z
N MET A 1 3.60 26.98 -18.39
CA MET A 1 4.54 26.38 -17.42
C MET A 1 3.83 25.64 -16.29
N ALA A 2 2.79 26.21 -15.66
CA ALA A 2 2.04 25.56 -14.57
C ALA A 2 1.44 24.17 -14.92
N ARG A 3 0.96 23.97 -16.15
CA ARG A 3 0.37 22.70 -16.59
C ARG A 3 1.37 21.53 -16.66
N CYS A 4 2.63 21.77 -17.06
CA CYS A 4 3.61 20.67 -17.11
C CYS A 4 4.09 20.26 -15.71
N THR A 5 4.13 21.18 -14.74
CA THR A 5 4.43 20.87 -13.34
C THR A 5 3.31 20.05 -12.71
N TYR A 6 2.06 20.39 -13.03
CA TYR A 6 0.87 19.65 -12.62
C TYR A 6 0.87 18.20 -13.12
N ASP A 7 1.03 18.00 -14.43
CA ASP A 7 1.02 16.68 -15.06
C ASP A 7 2.15 15.79 -14.49
N ARG A 8 3.30 16.40 -14.19
CA ARG A 8 4.43 15.70 -13.55
C ARG A 8 4.11 15.27 -12.12
N ALA A 9 3.42 16.09 -11.33
CA ALA A 9 3.05 15.75 -9.97
C ALA A 9 2.03 14.60 -9.92
N VAL A 10 1.02 14.63 -10.80
CA VAL A 10 0.03 13.55 -10.95
C VAL A 10 0.71 12.25 -11.37
N TYR A 11 1.64 12.30 -12.33
CA TYR A 11 2.41 11.13 -12.74
C TYR A 11 3.21 10.53 -11.57
N ILE A 12 3.96 11.36 -10.84
CA ILE A 12 4.75 10.91 -9.68
C ILE A 12 3.83 10.27 -8.62
N ALA A 13 2.69 10.89 -8.30
CA ALA A 13 1.71 10.35 -7.37
C ALA A 13 1.21 8.96 -7.81
N SER A 14 0.91 8.78 -9.10
CA SER A 14 0.48 7.48 -9.63
C SER A 14 1.55 6.39 -9.55
N VAL A 15 2.83 6.75 -9.73
CA VAL A 15 3.95 5.80 -9.60
C VAL A 15 4.08 5.33 -8.15
N TYR A 16 3.99 6.24 -7.18
CA TYR A 16 4.02 5.88 -5.76
C TYR A 16 2.82 5.04 -5.35
N LYS A 17 1.60 5.40 -5.79
CA LYS A 17 0.40 4.61 -5.55
C LYS A 17 0.58 3.16 -6.03
N LYS A 18 1.06 2.98 -7.27
CA LYS A 18 1.30 1.65 -7.82
C LYS A 18 2.36 0.86 -7.04
N ALA A 19 3.40 1.53 -6.55
CA ALA A 19 4.41 0.88 -5.71
C ALA A 19 3.83 0.37 -4.38
N ILE A 20 2.92 1.13 -3.77
CA ILE A 20 2.22 0.75 -2.55
C ILE A 20 1.26 -0.42 -2.80
N GLU A 21 0.47 -0.37 -3.88
CA GLU A 21 -0.42 -1.47 -4.28
C GLU A 21 0.35 -2.77 -4.54
N ASN A 22 1.55 -2.69 -5.14
CA ASN A 22 2.41 -3.85 -5.32
C ASN A 22 2.92 -4.40 -3.98
N ALA A 23 3.26 -3.54 -3.02
CA ALA A 23 3.69 -3.99 -1.70
C ALA A 23 2.55 -4.71 -0.97
N GLU A 24 1.32 -4.18 -1.03
CA GLU A 24 0.11 -4.84 -0.50
C GLU A 24 -0.12 -6.22 -1.13
N TYR A 25 0.11 -6.37 -2.44
CA TYR A 25 0.02 -7.66 -3.11
C TYR A 25 1.06 -8.67 -2.59
N GLU A 26 2.34 -8.27 -2.48
CA GLU A 26 3.40 -9.16 -2.01
C GLU A 26 3.19 -9.55 -0.54
N ILE A 27 2.76 -8.62 0.34
CA ILE A 27 2.44 -8.93 1.73
C ILE A 27 1.35 -10.01 1.83
N ASN A 28 0.27 -9.87 1.06
CA ASN A 28 -0.81 -10.86 1.05
C ASN A 28 -0.33 -12.21 0.51
N LYS A 29 0.49 -12.20 -0.54
CA LYS A 29 1.04 -13.41 -1.13
C LYS A 29 1.93 -14.14 -0.12
N ASP A 30 2.88 -13.43 0.50
CA ASP A 30 3.79 -13.98 1.50
C ASP A 30 3.01 -14.56 2.69
N TYR A 31 1.96 -13.87 3.15
CA TYR A 31 1.08 -14.38 4.21
C TYR A 31 0.38 -15.68 3.82
N ASN A 32 -0.16 -15.77 2.60
CA ASN A 32 -0.84 -16.97 2.12
C ASN A 32 0.12 -18.14 1.85
N ASP A 33 1.38 -17.84 1.51
CA ASP A 33 2.43 -18.83 1.28
C ASP A 33 3.07 -19.32 2.60
N MET A 34 2.80 -18.66 3.74
CA MET A 34 3.28 -19.10 5.05
C MET A 34 2.52 -20.33 5.56
N ASP A 35 3.27 -21.37 5.93
CA ASP A 35 2.74 -22.54 6.62
C ASP A 35 2.59 -22.26 8.12
N LEU A 36 1.40 -21.78 8.51
CA LEU A 36 1.09 -21.36 9.88
C LEU A 36 0.28 -22.44 10.60
N GLU A 37 0.98 -23.46 11.11
CA GLU A 37 0.35 -24.57 11.87
C GLU A 37 -0.09 -24.16 13.28
N ASN A 38 0.54 -23.14 13.88
CA ASN A 38 0.23 -22.69 15.24
C ASN A 38 -0.76 -21.52 15.23
N ASN A 39 -1.94 -21.71 15.83
CA ASN A 39 -3.00 -20.70 15.89
C ASN A 39 -2.58 -19.36 16.53
N THR A 40 -1.71 -19.38 17.55
CA THR A 40 -1.22 -18.15 18.19
C THR A 40 -0.27 -17.40 17.26
N ILE A 41 0.63 -18.12 16.60
CA ILE A 41 1.54 -17.52 15.60
C ILE A 41 0.73 -16.95 14.43
N LYS A 42 -0.28 -17.69 13.96
CA LYS A 42 -1.19 -17.24 12.91
C LYS A 42 -1.87 -15.92 13.28
N GLN A 43 -2.47 -15.83 14.46
CA GLN A 43 -3.13 -14.60 14.92
C GLN A 43 -2.16 -13.42 14.99
N SER A 44 -0.96 -13.60 15.57
CA SER A 44 0.03 -12.52 15.65
C SER A 44 0.50 -12.06 14.27
N ILE A 45 0.66 -12.99 13.32
CA ILE A 45 1.03 -12.65 11.95
C ILE A 45 -0.14 -11.95 11.23
N GLU A 46 -1.38 -12.41 11.42
CA GLU A 46 -2.58 -11.76 10.88
C GLU A 46 -2.71 -10.32 11.37
N GLU A 47 -2.46 -10.06 12.65
CA GLU A 47 -2.47 -8.71 13.21
C GLU A 47 -1.43 -7.81 12.52
N ILE A 48 -0.18 -8.28 12.39
CA ILE A 48 0.90 -7.54 11.73
C ILE A 48 0.55 -7.27 10.26
N VAL A 49 0.09 -8.28 9.53
CA VAL A 49 -0.29 -8.15 8.12
C VAL A 49 -1.42 -7.13 7.96
N ASN A 50 -2.44 -7.19 8.82
CA ASN A 50 -3.55 -6.24 8.79
C ASN A 50 -3.08 -4.80 9.07
N GLU A 51 -2.13 -4.60 9.99
CA GLU A 51 -1.53 -3.28 10.22
C GLU A 51 -0.78 -2.77 8.98
N MET A 52 0.05 -3.60 8.35
CA MET A 52 0.79 -3.24 7.15
C MET A 52 -0.15 -2.87 5.98
N LEU A 53 -1.22 -3.65 5.78
CA LEU A 53 -2.23 -3.38 4.75
C LEU A 53 -3.00 -2.08 5.03
N LYS A 54 -3.28 -1.80 6.31
CA LYS A 54 -3.92 -0.55 6.72
C LYS A 54 -3.02 0.66 6.43
N GLU A 55 -1.72 0.55 6.69
CA GLU A 55 -0.76 1.60 6.34
C GLU A 55 -0.69 1.85 4.84
N CYS A 56 -0.64 0.79 4.03
CA CYS A 56 -0.67 0.89 2.56
C CYS A 56 -1.93 1.65 2.08
N ASN A 57 -3.09 1.27 2.60
CA ASN A 57 -4.34 1.95 2.30
C ASN A 57 -4.35 3.42 2.74
N ASN A 58 -3.80 3.73 3.91
CA ASN A 58 -3.69 5.12 4.38
C ASN A 58 -2.80 5.95 3.44
N PHE A 59 -1.66 5.43 3.00
CA PHE A 59 -0.79 6.15 2.06
C PHE A 59 -1.47 6.35 0.70
N CYS A 60 -2.16 5.33 0.17
CA CYS A 60 -2.93 5.48 -1.06
C CYS A 60 -4.01 6.56 -0.95
N ASN A 61 -4.70 6.61 0.19
CA ASN A 61 -5.71 7.64 0.47
C ASN A 61 -5.09 9.02 0.60
N GLU A 62 -3.96 9.15 1.30
CA GLU A 62 -3.24 10.41 1.46
C GLU A 62 -2.76 10.96 0.10
N ILE A 63 -2.13 10.11 -0.72
CA ILE A 63 -1.71 10.45 -2.09
C ILE A 63 -2.90 10.91 -2.93
N SER A 64 -4.04 10.21 -2.83
CA SER A 64 -5.25 10.54 -3.57
C SER A 64 -5.96 11.79 -3.05
N SER A 65 -5.75 12.16 -1.78
CA SER A 65 -6.33 13.34 -1.14
C SER A 65 -5.65 14.65 -1.56
N TYR A 66 -4.40 14.58 -2.04
CA TYR A 66 -3.74 15.72 -2.67
C TYR A 66 -4.45 16.04 -3.97
N THR A 67 -5.48 16.88 -3.84
CA THR A 67 -6.10 17.56 -4.95
C THR A 67 -5.09 18.56 -5.49
N PHE A 68 -4.36 18.15 -6.52
CA PHE A 68 -3.75 19.10 -7.42
C PHE A 68 -4.93 19.80 -8.13
N ARG A 69 -5.31 20.98 -7.63
CA ARG A 69 -6.25 21.92 -8.26
C ARG A 69 -5.48 23.11 -8.79
#